data_AF-A0A4Y2UZ74-F1
#
_entry.id   AF-A0A4Y2UZ74-F1
#
_cell.length_a   1.000
_cell.length_b   1.000
_cell.length_c   1.000
_cell.angle_alpha   90.00
_cell.angle_beta   90.00
_cell.angle_gamma   90.00
#
_symmetry.space_group_name_H-M   'P 1'
#
loop_
_entity.id
_entity.type
_entity.pdbx_description
1 polymer ?
#
loop_
_entity_poly.entity_id
_entity_poly.type
_entity_poly.pdbx_seq_one_letter_code
_entity_poly.pdbx_strand_id
1 'polypeptide(L)'
;MTSRLRKKMDSIQRLFLLYITGAYRTTPTAALQVVTGLQPLHLQIQQEATYARVARARSLSNFFPVIFSPTDYESKSSGIHIHPFNFLLYNQISFAENHRDSGAKAIYTDGSKTDEGTGSAYCILENYGIITSWQGKLNHSNSVFVAEILAIKMVIEAASSLHRPIKISTDSLSSLMAILNPKSHHSMVQEIQTLLLSHKRIHLRWLKAHVGYLGNECADQLTKEAITKGDPFLLPKPLSYLKSEIRSVALSI
;
A
#
# COMPACT_ATOMS: atom_id res chain seq x y z
N MET A 1 14.99 -29.48 -2.08
CA MET A 1 16.33 -29.30 -1.48
C MET A 1 16.85 -30.66 -1.04
N THR A 2 18.09 -31.03 -1.37
CA THR A 2 18.63 -32.36 -1.00
C THR A 2 18.98 -32.43 0.48
N SER A 3 18.92 -33.62 1.07
CA SER A 3 19.28 -33.85 2.49
C SER A 3 20.71 -33.42 2.80
N ARG A 4 21.63 -33.59 1.84
CA ARG A 4 23.04 -33.14 1.94
C ARG A 4 23.16 -31.62 2.08
N LEU A 5 22.39 -30.85 1.31
CA LEU A 5 22.40 -29.38 1.41
C LEU A 5 21.82 -28.91 2.74
N ARG A 6 20.73 -29.53 3.21
CA ARG A 6 20.14 -29.23 4.53
C ARG A 6 21.16 -29.37 5.66
N LYS A 7 21.86 -30.51 5.72
CA LYS A 7 22.89 -30.76 6.73
C LYS A 7 24.03 -29.75 6.69
N LYS A 8 24.47 -29.34 5.49
CA LYS A 8 25.49 -28.28 5.35
C LYS A 8 25.00 -26.94 5.92
N MET A 9 23.75 -26.57 5.61
CA MET A 9 23.16 -25.33 6.12
C MET A 9 23.00 -25.34 7.63
N ASP A 10 22.54 -26.45 8.20
CA ASP A 10 22.41 -26.62 9.65
C ASP A 10 23.79 -26.54 10.33
N SER A 11 24.84 -27.10 9.72
CA SER A 11 26.22 -26.98 10.23
C SER A 11 26.72 -25.52 10.22
N ILE A 12 26.41 -24.76 9.17
CA ILE A 12 26.79 -23.35 9.06
C ILE A 12 26.04 -22.54 10.12
N GLN A 13 24.71 -22.68 10.20
CA GLN A 13 23.89 -21.95 11.16
C GLN A 13 24.28 -22.29 12.61
N ARG A 14 24.54 -23.56 12.90
CA ARG A 14 24.96 -24.02 14.24
C ARG A 14 26.19 -23.29 14.74
N LEU A 15 27.17 -23.03 13.86
CA LEU A 15 28.38 -22.31 14.23
C LEU A 15 28.04 -20.92 14.77
N PHE A 16 27.22 -20.16 14.05
CA PHE A 16 26.77 -18.83 14.50
C PHE A 16 25.93 -18.90 15.77
N LEU A 17 25.03 -19.88 15.89
CA LEU A 17 24.19 -20.04 17.07
C LEU A 17 25.01 -20.30 18.35
N LEU A 18 26.07 -21.09 18.27
CA LEU A 18 26.98 -21.31 19.41
C LEU A 18 27.74 -20.03 19.78
N TYR A 19 28.18 -19.24 18.81
CA TYR A 19 28.81 -17.95 19.08
C TYR A 19 27.86 -16.93 19.72
N ILE A 20 26.60 -16.89 19.25
CA ILE A 20 25.58 -15.97 19.78
C ILE A 20 25.21 -16.33 21.22
N THR A 21 25.07 -17.62 21.52
CA THR A 21 24.55 -18.09 22.81
C THR A 21 25.62 -18.41 23.85
N GLY A 22 26.87 -18.67 23.43
CA GLY A 22 27.92 -19.19 24.31
C GLY A 22 27.66 -20.61 24.83
N ALA A 23 26.67 -21.32 24.29
CA ALA A 23 26.27 -22.64 24.78
C ALA A 23 27.33 -23.72 24.50
N TYR A 24 27.27 -24.83 25.25
CA TYR A 24 28.17 -25.97 25.04
C TYR A 24 28.04 -26.53 23.62
N ARG A 25 29.16 -27.02 23.07
CA ARG A 25 29.23 -27.65 21.74
C ARG A 25 28.32 -28.88 21.58
N THR A 26 27.84 -29.47 22.67
CA THR A 26 26.90 -30.61 22.70
C THR A 26 25.43 -30.17 22.68
N THR A 27 25.14 -28.88 22.86
CA THR A 27 23.76 -28.36 22.90
C THR A 27 23.04 -28.63 21.58
N PRO A 28 21.83 -29.21 21.56
CA PRO A 28 21.10 -29.47 20.32
C PRO A 28 20.85 -28.19 19.50
N THR A 29 21.02 -28.24 18.18
CA THR A 29 20.82 -27.06 17.30
C THR A 29 19.40 -26.51 17.41
N ALA A 30 18.39 -27.38 17.53
CA ALA A 30 17.00 -26.97 17.71
C ALA A 30 16.80 -26.13 18.98
N ALA A 31 17.43 -26.50 20.09
CA ALA A 31 17.37 -25.71 21.33
C ALA A 31 18.00 -24.32 21.14
N LEU A 32 19.13 -24.25 20.44
CA LEU A 32 19.77 -22.97 20.13
C LEU A 32 18.90 -22.07 19.24
N GLN A 33 18.21 -22.66 18.25
CA GLN A 33 17.27 -21.93 17.38
C GLN A 33 16.11 -21.34 18.18
N VAL A 34 15.54 -22.12 19.10
CA VAL A 34 14.44 -21.67 19.98
C VAL A 34 14.91 -20.53 20.89
N VAL A 35 16.05 -20.69 21.58
CA VAL A 35 16.57 -19.68 22.52
C VAL A 35 16.92 -18.37 21.82
N THR A 36 17.42 -18.44 20.57
CA THR A 36 17.76 -17.24 19.79
C THR A 36 16.58 -16.66 19.02
N GLY A 37 15.44 -17.36 18.95
CA GLY A 37 14.32 -17.01 18.08
C GLY A 37 14.66 -17.08 16.59
N LEU A 38 15.75 -17.77 16.20
CA LEU A 38 16.21 -17.86 14.82
C LEU A 38 15.66 -19.11 14.15
N GLN A 39 14.90 -18.92 13.07
CA GLN A 39 14.36 -20.00 12.27
C GLN A 39 15.48 -20.81 11.58
N PRO A 40 15.31 -22.12 11.33
CA PRO A 40 16.25 -22.90 10.53
C PRO A 40 16.58 -22.22 9.19
N LEU A 41 17.87 -22.10 8.89
CA LEU A 41 18.39 -21.32 7.75
C LEU A 41 17.78 -21.79 6.42
N HIS A 42 17.56 -23.09 6.27
CA HIS A 42 16.95 -23.64 5.06
C HIS A 42 15.52 -23.16 4.82
N LEU A 43 14.73 -22.98 5.87
CA LEU A 43 13.38 -22.43 5.75
C LEU A 43 13.44 -20.95 5.37
N GLN A 44 14.37 -20.18 5.95
CA GLN A 44 14.55 -18.77 5.60
C GLN A 44 14.94 -18.59 4.13
N ILE A 45 15.86 -19.42 3.61
CA ILE A 45 16.22 -19.39 2.19
C ILE A 45 15.02 -19.77 1.31
N GLN A 46 14.25 -20.79 1.68
CA GLN A 46 13.06 -21.16 0.91
C GLN A 46 12.02 -20.05 0.89
N GLN A 47 11.76 -19.37 2.01
CA GLN A 47 10.85 -18.21 2.07
C GLN A 47 11.32 -17.07 1.16
N GLU A 48 12.59 -16.69 1.24
CA GLU A 48 13.14 -15.62 0.40
C GLU A 48 13.17 -16.01 -1.09
N ALA A 49 13.38 -17.29 -1.40
CA ALA A 49 13.29 -17.81 -2.77
C ALA A 49 11.84 -17.76 -3.30
N THR A 50 10.85 -18.13 -2.49
CA THR A 50 9.42 -18.01 -2.84
C THR A 50 9.05 -16.55 -3.06
N TYR A 51 9.42 -15.67 -2.12
CA TYR A 51 9.20 -14.23 -2.27
C TYR A 51 9.86 -13.69 -3.56
N ALA A 52 11.10 -14.07 -3.85
CA ALA A 52 11.79 -13.65 -5.07
C ALA A 52 11.05 -14.10 -6.34
N ARG A 53 10.58 -15.35 -6.38
CA ARG A 53 9.85 -15.90 -7.52
C ARG A 53 8.54 -15.17 -7.77
N VAL A 54 7.75 -14.95 -6.72
CA VAL A 54 6.43 -14.31 -6.83
C VAL A 54 6.57 -12.81 -7.08
N ALA A 55 7.33 -12.10 -6.24
CA ALA A 55 7.41 -10.65 -6.26
C ALA A 55 8.28 -10.08 -7.40
N ARG A 56 9.41 -10.75 -7.72
CA ARG A 56 10.39 -10.23 -8.68
C ARG A 56 10.32 -10.94 -10.03
N ALA A 57 10.33 -12.28 -10.03
CA ALA A 57 10.24 -13.04 -11.28
C ALA A 57 8.82 -13.17 -11.83
N ARG A 58 7.81 -12.68 -11.09
CA ARG A 58 6.38 -12.70 -11.46
C ARG A 58 5.93 -14.10 -11.89
N SER A 59 6.37 -15.12 -11.17
CA SER A 59 6.12 -16.53 -11.46
C SER A 59 5.44 -17.22 -10.28
N LEU A 60 4.52 -18.15 -10.58
CA LEU A 60 3.87 -19.01 -9.59
C LEU A 60 4.94 -19.69 -8.72
N SER A 61 4.70 -19.73 -7.41
CA SER A 61 5.58 -20.42 -6.48
C SER A 61 4.79 -21.16 -5.42
N ASN A 62 5.24 -22.39 -5.14
CA ASN A 62 4.66 -23.20 -4.09
C ASN A 62 5.58 -23.12 -2.87
N PHE A 63 5.00 -22.91 -1.71
CA PHE A 63 5.71 -23.00 -0.43
C PHE A 63 4.85 -23.85 0.49
N PHE A 64 5.24 -25.11 0.65
CA PHE A 64 4.45 -26.17 1.29
C PHE A 64 3.09 -26.37 0.57
N PRO A 65 1.91 -26.61 1.21
CA PRO A 65 0.69 -26.87 0.42
C PRO A 65 0.12 -25.60 -0.23
N VAL A 66 0.68 -24.43 0.06
CA VAL A 66 0.16 -23.14 -0.41
C VAL A 66 0.81 -22.73 -1.73
N ILE A 67 -0.03 -22.31 -2.67
CA ILE A 67 0.36 -21.77 -3.97
C ILE A 67 0.21 -20.26 -3.91
N PHE A 68 1.27 -19.55 -4.27
CA PHE A 68 1.30 -18.09 -4.36
C PHE A 68 1.25 -17.65 -5.82
N SER A 69 0.16 -16.98 -6.22
CA SER A 69 0.03 -16.39 -7.55
C SER A 69 0.59 -14.97 -7.59
N PRO A 70 1.45 -14.62 -8.56
CA PRO A 70 1.96 -13.25 -8.68
C PRO A 70 0.84 -12.22 -8.98
N THR A 71 -0.27 -12.63 -9.60
CA THR A 71 -1.42 -11.74 -9.89
C THR A 71 -2.11 -11.21 -8.65
N ASP A 72 -2.02 -11.95 -7.54
CA ASP A 72 -2.68 -11.60 -6.28
C ASP A 72 -1.95 -10.47 -5.56
N TYR A 73 -0.74 -10.12 -6.01
CA TYR A 73 0.14 -9.16 -5.37
C TYR A 73 0.56 -8.03 -6.30
N GLU A 74 0.73 -6.85 -5.70
CA GLU A 74 1.24 -5.66 -6.36
C GLU A 74 2.54 -5.93 -7.11
N SER A 75 2.66 -5.36 -8.31
CA SER A 75 3.92 -5.29 -9.05
C SER A 75 4.60 -3.95 -8.77
N LYS A 76 5.92 -3.98 -8.64
CA LYS A 76 6.70 -2.74 -8.66
C LYS A 76 6.94 -2.31 -10.09
N SER A 77 6.69 -1.04 -10.39
CA SER A 77 7.08 -0.45 -11.65
C SER A 77 8.59 -0.20 -11.65
N SER A 78 9.28 -0.70 -12.67
CA SER A 78 10.71 -0.44 -12.90
C SER A 78 10.92 0.77 -13.79
N GLY A 79 11.93 1.57 -13.48
CA GLY A 79 12.35 2.70 -14.31
C GLY A 79 11.65 4.03 -13.97
N ILE A 80 12.13 5.10 -14.61
CA ILE A 80 11.53 6.43 -14.53
C ILE A 80 10.43 6.49 -15.60
N HIS A 81 9.17 6.52 -15.19
CA HIS A 81 8.03 6.57 -16.13
C HIS A 81 7.86 7.96 -16.77
N ILE A 82 8.25 9.04 -16.06
CA ILE A 82 8.14 10.42 -16.54
C ILE A 82 9.52 11.06 -16.46
N HIS A 83 10.04 11.54 -17.59
CA HIS A 83 11.32 12.26 -17.61
C HIS A 83 11.28 13.47 -16.66
N PRO A 84 12.31 13.72 -15.82
CA PRO A 84 12.27 14.78 -14.80
C PRO A 84 11.88 16.16 -15.32
N PHE A 85 12.30 16.51 -16.54
CA PHE A 85 11.93 17.78 -17.19
C PHE A 85 10.42 17.94 -17.42
N ASN A 86 9.70 16.83 -17.66
CA ASN A 86 8.25 16.83 -17.90
C ASN A 86 7.44 16.73 -16.59
N PHE A 87 8.11 16.57 -15.44
CA PHE A 87 7.46 16.37 -14.15
C PHE A 87 7.07 17.72 -13.52
N LEU A 88 5.99 18.32 -14.03
CA LEU A 88 5.53 19.66 -13.64
C LEU A 88 4.37 19.65 -12.62
N LEU A 89 4.24 18.57 -11.84
CA LEU A 89 3.12 18.38 -10.88
C LEU A 89 3.14 19.36 -9.71
N TYR A 90 4.26 20.02 -9.42
CA TYR A 90 4.34 21.05 -8.39
C TYR A 90 3.38 22.23 -8.64
N ASN A 91 2.97 22.46 -9.88
CA ASN A 91 1.97 23.49 -10.22
C ASN A 91 0.53 23.06 -9.90
N GLN A 92 0.27 21.76 -9.78
CA GLN A 92 -1.05 21.20 -9.54
C GLN A 92 -1.27 20.78 -8.08
N ILE A 93 -0.24 20.82 -7.23
CA ILE A 93 -0.32 20.38 -5.83
C ILE A 93 0.00 21.57 -4.92
N SER A 94 -0.93 21.88 -4.01
CA SER A 94 -0.80 23.00 -3.08
C SER A 94 -0.85 22.55 -1.62
N PHE A 95 0.00 23.14 -0.78
CA PHE A 95 0.09 22.87 0.66
C PHE A 95 -0.34 24.07 1.53
N ALA A 96 -0.95 25.09 0.91
CA ALA A 96 -1.33 26.30 1.62
C ALA A 96 -2.59 26.09 2.47
N GLU A 97 -2.57 26.60 3.71
CA GLU A 97 -3.63 26.42 4.72
C GLU A 97 -4.84 27.38 4.55
N ASN A 98 -4.92 28.14 3.45
CA ASN A 98 -5.94 29.16 3.24
C ASN A 98 -7.32 28.57 2.80
N HIS A 99 -7.80 27.53 3.48
CA HIS A 99 -9.14 26.98 3.22
C HIS A 99 -10.20 27.82 3.95
N ARG A 100 -11.18 28.31 3.19
CA ARG A 100 -12.47 28.73 3.73
C ARG A 100 -13.53 27.93 3.02
N ASP A 101 -14.41 27.31 3.80
CA ASP A 101 -15.56 26.61 3.26
C ASP A 101 -16.56 27.67 2.77
N SER A 102 -16.59 27.90 1.46
CA SER A 102 -17.44 28.94 0.86
C SER A 102 -18.80 28.41 0.44
N GLY A 103 -19.15 27.16 0.80
CA GLY A 103 -20.34 26.45 0.31
C GLY A 103 -20.30 26.09 -1.18
N ALA A 104 -19.23 26.48 -1.89
CA ALA A 104 -19.02 26.17 -3.29
C ALA A 104 -18.70 24.69 -3.47
N LYS A 105 -18.98 24.17 -4.67
CA LYS A 105 -18.70 22.78 -5.02
C LYS A 105 -17.26 22.39 -4.74
N ALA A 106 -17.06 21.50 -3.77
CA ALA A 106 -15.77 21.07 -3.27
C ALA A 106 -15.67 19.54 -3.25
N ILE A 107 -14.47 19.01 -3.43
CA ILE A 107 -14.22 17.59 -3.55
C ILE A 107 -13.23 17.18 -2.48
N TYR A 108 -13.55 16.10 -1.77
CA TYR A 108 -12.76 15.57 -0.66
C TYR A 108 -12.54 14.08 -0.86
N THR A 109 -11.35 13.60 -0.49
CA THR A 109 -10.96 12.19 -0.55
C THR A 109 -10.46 11.77 0.82
N ASP A 110 -10.70 10.52 1.17
CA ASP A 110 -10.16 9.92 2.39
C ASP A 110 -9.90 8.41 2.19
N GLY A 111 -9.01 7.86 3.01
CA GLY A 111 -8.74 6.44 3.11
C GLY A 111 -8.53 6.04 4.57
N SER A 112 -9.24 5.01 5.01
CA SER A 112 -9.19 4.54 6.40
C SER A 112 -8.85 3.06 6.50
N LYS A 113 -8.21 2.69 7.61
CA LYS A 113 -7.96 1.30 7.99
C LYS A 113 -8.34 1.09 9.44
N THR A 114 -9.12 0.06 9.68
CA THR A 114 -9.51 -0.43 11.00
C THR A 114 -9.20 -1.92 11.10
N ASP A 115 -9.43 -2.53 12.26
CA ASP A 115 -9.31 -3.98 12.42
C ASP A 115 -10.34 -4.76 11.59
N GLU A 116 -11.47 -4.13 11.24
CA GLU A 116 -12.53 -4.73 10.42
C GLU A 116 -12.21 -4.72 8.92
N GLY A 117 -11.36 -3.79 8.48
CA GLY A 117 -10.97 -3.70 7.08
C GLY A 117 -10.42 -2.34 6.67
N THR A 118 -10.29 -2.16 5.36
CA THR A 118 -9.73 -0.94 4.76
C THR A 118 -10.78 -0.34 3.82
N GLY A 119 -11.04 0.96 3.94
CA GLY A 119 -12.05 1.68 3.16
C GLY A 119 -11.42 2.87 2.43
N SER A 120 -11.87 3.14 1.21
CA SER A 120 -11.46 4.27 0.38
C SER A 120 -12.70 5.01 -0.09
N ALA A 121 -12.69 6.34 -0.06
CA ALA A 121 -13.87 7.09 -0.47
C ALA A 121 -13.52 8.49 -0.99
N TYR A 122 -14.39 9.02 -1.83
CA TYR A 122 -14.44 10.46 -2.09
C TYR A 122 -15.88 10.96 -2.00
N CYS A 123 -16.03 12.24 -1.70
CA CYS A 123 -17.30 12.93 -1.79
C CYS A 123 -17.16 14.28 -2.47
N ILE A 124 -18.25 14.68 -3.11
CA ILE A 124 -18.44 15.99 -3.72
C ILE A 124 -19.52 16.68 -2.90
N LEU A 125 -19.15 17.79 -2.27
CA LEU A 125 -20.05 18.62 -1.48
C LEU A 125 -20.45 19.86 -2.27
N GLU A 126 -21.71 20.26 -2.15
CA GLU A 126 -22.24 21.54 -2.64
C GLU A 126 -23.31 22.01 -1.65
N ASN A 127 -23.26 23.29 -1.24
CA ASN A 127 -24.16 23.84 -0.22
C ASN A 127 -24.21 23.01 1.08
N TYR A 128 -23.04 22.52 1.55
CA TYR A 128 -22.88 21.70 2.76
C TYR A 128 -23.55 20.31 2.71
N GLY A 129 -24.09 19.89 1.56
CA GLY A 129 -24.62 18.55 1.35
C GLY A 129 -23.76 17.71 0.42
N ILE A 130 -23.70 16.39 0.65
CA ILE A 130 -23.08 15.46 -0.30
C ILE A 130 -24.01 15.32 -1.50
N ILE A 131 -23.55 15.73 -2.69
CA ILE A 131 -24.30 15.57 -3.94
C ILE A 131 -23.92 14.29 -4.69
N THR A 132 -22.69 13.80 -4.49
CA THR A 132 -22.17 12.60 -5.12
C THR A 132 -21.03 12.04 -4.26
N SER A 133 -20.96 10.73 -4.15
CA SER A 133 -19.89 10.04 -3.43
C SER A 133 -19.53 8.73 -4.12
N TRP A 134 -18.36 8.24 -3.79
CA TRP A 134 -17.91 6.90 -4.13
C TRP A 134 -17.28 6.26 -2.90
N GLN A 135 -17.48 4.96 -2.76
CA GLN A 135 -16.96 4.13 -1.68
C GLN A 135 -16.38 2.85 -2.28
N GLY A 136 -15.23 2.42 -1.78
CA GLY A 136 -14.60 1.16 -2.13
C GLY A 136 -14.17 0.40 -0.89
N LYS A 137 -14.69 -0.82 -0.71
CA LYS A 137 -14.26 -1.73 0.34
C LYS A 137 -13.02 -2.50 -0.11
N LEU A 138 -11.88 -2.22 0.48
CA LEU A 138 -10.62 -2.88 0.17
C LEU A 138 -10.39 -4.11 1.03
N ASN A 139 -9.47 -4.96 0.59
CA ASN A 139 -9.06 -6.10 1.39
C ASN A 139 -8.35 -5.60 2.67
N HIS A 140 -8.57 -6.27 3.79
CA HIS A 140 -7.92 -5.95 5.08
C HIS A 140 -6.37 -5.94 5.00
N SER A 141 -5.80 -6.64 4.02
CA SER A 141 -4.35 -6.62 3.75
C SER A 141 -3.85 -5.29 3.17
N ASN A 142 -4.71 -4.48 2.54
CA ASN A 142 -4.32 -3.18 2.00
C ASN A 142 -4.06 -2.16 3.11
N SER A 143 -3.14 -1.23 2.88
CA SER A 143 -2.77 -0.18 3.82
C SER A 143 -3.65 1.07 3.67
N VAL A 144 -3.66 1.93 4.70
CA VAL A 144 -4.25 3.27 4.64
C VAL A 144 -3.74 4.03 3.42
N PHE A 145 -2.42 4.00 3.18
CA PHE A 145 -1.81 4.65 2.03
C PHE A 145 -2.40 4.22 0.67
N VAL A 146 -2.69 2.93 0.49
CA VAL A 146 -3.32 2.43 -0.75
C VAL A 146 -4.76 2.94 -0.87
N ALA A 147 -5.50 2.99 0.24
CA ALA A 147 -6.86 3.51 0.27
C ALA A 147 -6.92 4.99 -0.11
N GLU A 148 -6.01 5.79 0.43
CA GLU A 148 -5.88 7.22 0.16
C GLU A 148 -5.52 7.51 -1.30
N ILE A 149 -4.51 6.79 -1.82
CA ILE A 149 -4.10 6.89 -3.22
C ILE A 149 -5.23 6.44 -4.16
N LEU A 150 -5.99 5.40 -3.79
CA LEU A 150 -7.14 4.97 -4.58
C LEU A 150 -8.24 6.04 -4.61
N ALA A 151 -8.56 6.66 -3.48
CA ALA A 151 -9.57 7.70 -3.42
C ALA A 151 -9.22 8.88 -4.35
N ILE A 152 -7.95 9.29 -4.34
CA ILE A 152 -7.41 10.31 -5.24
C ILE A 152 -7.52 9.87 -6.70
N LYS A 153 -7.15 8.62 -7.03
CA LYS A 153 -7.27 8.11 -8.39
C LYS A 153 -8.72 8.13 -8.89
N MET A 154 -9.63 7.55 -8.13
CA MET A 154 -11.05 7.43 -8.51
C MET A 154 -11.69 8.79 -8.75
N VAL A 155 -11.36 9.78 -7.90
CA VAL A 155 -11.92 11.11 -8.06
C VAL A 155 -11.32 11.87 -9.24
N ILE A 156 -10.03 11.66 -9.56
CA ILE A 156 -9.41 12.23 -10.77
C ILE A 156 -10.08 11.64 -12.01
N GLU A 157 -10.30 10.33 -12.06
CA GLU A 157 -10.99 9.67 -13.18
C GLU A 157 -12.42 10.21 -13.36
N ALA A 158 -13.19 10.33 -12.26
CA ALA A 158 -14.52 10.94 -12.30
C ALA A 158 -14.50 12.41 -12.76
N ALA A 159 -13.50 13.17 -12.31
CA ALA A 159 -13.33 14.58 -12.60
C ALA A 159 -12.75 14.86 -14.00
N SER A 160 -12.13 13.88 -14.66
CA SER A 160 -11.44 14.04 -15.95
C SER A 160 -12.36 14.50 -17.08
N SER A 161 -13.66 14.18 -17.01
CA SER A 161 -14.67 14.62 -17.97
C SER A 161 -15.14 16.08 -17.79
N LEU A 162 -14.84 16.69 -16.64
CA LEU A 162 -15.29 18.03 -16.29
C LEU A 162 -14.35 19.10 -16.89
N HIS A 163 -14.86 19.92 -17.78
CA HIS A 163 -14.09 20.94 -18.51
C HIS A 163 -13.89 22.25 -17.72
N ARG A 164 -13.71 22.16 -16.40
CA ARG A 164 -13.53 23.32 -15.51
C ARG A 164 -12.37 23.10 -14.54
N PRO A 165 -11.81 24.16 -13.93
CA PRO A 165 -10.85 24.00 -12.84
C PRO A 165 -11.45 23.22 -11.67
N ILE A 166 -10.74 22.20 -11.19
CA ILE A 166 -11.21 21.31 -10.13
C ILE A 166 -10.16 21.29 -9.04
N LYS A 167 -10.61 21.42 -7.79
CA LYS A 167 -9.77 21.33 -6.60
C LYS A 167 -10.24 20.12 -5.80
N ILE A 168 -9.34 19.15 -5.64
CA ILE A 168 -9.54 17.95 -4.82
C ILE A 168 -8.74 18.15 -3.54
N SER A 169 -9.39 17.95 -2.41
CA SER A 169 -8.78 18.10 -1.10
C SER A 169 -8.53 16.73 -0.47
N THR A 170 -7.34 16.53 0.07
CA THR A 170 -6.93 15.32 0.80
C THR A 170 -6.12 15.76 2.01
N ASP A 171 -6.27 15.08 3.14
CA ASP A 171 -5.40 15.28 4.31
C ASP A 171 -4.18 14.34 4.34
N SER A 172 -4.10 13.43 3.36
CA SER A 172 -3.03 12.45 3.21
C SER A 172 -1.73 13.05 2.66
N LEU A 173 -0.93 13.66 3.53
CA LEU A 173 0.37 14.23 3.17
C LEU A 173 1.29 13.17 2.51
N SER A 174 1.26 11.93 3.00
CA SER A 174 2.03 10.82 2.43
C SER A 174 1.67 10.54 0.97
N SER A 175 0.37 10.63 0.63
CA SER A 175 -0.12 10.41 -0.73
C SER A 175 0.35 11.51 -1.66
N LEU A 176 0.26 12.77 -1.24
CA LEU A 176 0.76 13.91 -2.01
C LEU A 176 2.27 13.87 -2.22
N MET A 177 3.03 13.51 -1.18
CA MET A 177 4.50 13.36 -1.29
C MET A 177 4.89 12.22 -2.21
N ALA A 178 4.14 11.10 -2.20
CA ALA A 178 4.35 10.01 -3.15
C ALA A 178 4.06 10.45 -4.60
N ILE A 179 2.97 11.19 -4.82
CA ILE A 179 2.62 11.73 -6.14
C ILE A 179 3.67 12.73 -6.63
N LEU A 180 4.24 13.55 -5.75
CA LEU A 180 5.33 14.48 -6.06
C LEU A 180 6.69 13.81 -6.25
N ASN A 181 6.83 12.52 -5.99
CA ASN A 181 8.08 11.81 -6.20
C ASN A 181 8.15 11.22 -7.64
N PRO A 182 8.94 11.80 -8.56
CA PRO A 182 9.06 11.29 -9.94
C PRO A 182 9.69 9.89 -10.01
N LYS A 183 10.32 9.42 -8.92
CA LYS A 183 10.95 8.10 -8.79
C LYS A 183 10.06 7.09 -8.05
N SER A 184 8.77 7.40 -7.86
CA SER A 184 7.85 6.46 -7.23
C SER A 184 7.78 5.15 -8.03
N HIS A 185 7.87 4.01 -7.33
CA HIS A 185 7.75 2.67 -7.92
C HIS A 185 6.35 2.08 -7.79
N HIS A 186 5.41 2.82 -7.20
CA HIS A 186 4.04 2.37 -6.98
C HIS A 186 3.21 2.63 -8.24
N SER A 187 2.64 1.59 -8.85
CA SER A 187 1.93 1.67 -10.14
C SER A 187 0.79 2.70 -10.10
N MET A 188 -0.07 2.63 -9.09
CA MET A 188 -1.20 3.58 -8.96
C MET A 188 -0.74 5.03 -8.79
N VAL A 189 0.41 5.28 -8.17
CA VAL A 189 0.98 6.63 -8.07
C VAL A 189 1.43 7.11 -9.45
N GLN A 190 2.07 6.25 -10.25
CA GLN A 190 2.47 6.58 -11.62
C GLN A 190 1.26 6.82 -12.54
N GLU A 191 0.17 6.08 -12.34
CA GLU A 191 -1.12 6.33 -13.01
C GLU A 191 -1.66 7.72 -12.66
N ILE A 192 -1.72 8.07 -11.37
CA ILE A 192 -2.15 9.40 -10.93
C ILE A 192 -1.26 10.50 -11.49
N GLN A 193 0.07 10.31 -11.47
CA GLN A 193 1.01 11.27 -12.05
C GLN A 193 0.70 11.52 -13.54
N THR A 194 0.43 10.46 -14.30
CA THR A 194 0.08 10.54 -15.72
C THR A 194 -1.27 11.24 -15.90
N LEU A 195 -2.29 10.85 -15.13
CA LEU A 195 -3.62 11.46 -15.16
C LEU A 195 -3.57 12.97 -14.86
N LEU A 196 -2.81 13.39 -13.85
CA LEU A 196 -2.65 14.80 -13.50
C LEU A 196 -1.97 15.60 -14.61
N LEU A 197 -0.90 15.06 -15.21
CA LEU A 197 -0.20 15.71 -16.33
C LEU A 197 -1.10 15.85 -17.56
N SER A 198 -1.97 14.88 -17.83
CA SER A 198 -2.98 14.94 -18.89
C SER A 198 -4.10 15.95 -18.59
N HIS A 199 -4.42 16.18 -17.31
CA HIS A 199 -5.53 17.02 -16.87
C HIS A 199 -5.04 18.23 -16.04
N LYS A 200 -4.37 19.19 -16.70
CA LYS A 200 -3.80 20.40 -16.08
C LYS A 200 -4.78 21.28 -15.28
N ARG A 201 -6.09 21.07 -15.42
CA ARG A 201 -7.15 21.80 -14.70
C ARG A 201 -7.43 21.21 -13.31
N ILE A 202 -7.01 19.98 -13.05
CA ILE A 202 -7.19 19.30 -11.78
C ILE A 202 -6.03 19.66 -10.86
N HIS A 203 -6.36 20.13 -9.66
CA HIS A 203 -5.41 20.52 -8.64
C HIS A 203 -5.69 19.74 -7.36
N LEU A 204 -4.65 19.18 -6.76
CA LEU A 204 -4.70 18.58 -5.44
C LEU A 204 -4.33 19.64 -4.39
N ARG A 205 -4.98 19.56 -3.23
CA ARG A 205 -4.72 20.41 -2.10
C ARG A 205 -4.59 19.55 -0.86
N TRP A 206 -3.52 19.80 -0.10
CA TRP A 206 -3.40 19.25 1.24
C TRP A 206 -4.29 20.01 2.22
N LEU A 207 -5.02 19.28 3.05
CA LEU A 207 -5.72 19.80 4.22
C LEU A 207 -5.10 19.24 5.48
N LYS A 208 -5.22 19.99 6.56
CA LYS A 208 -4.90 19.45 7.88
C LYS A 208 -6.05 18.55 8.34
N ALA A 209 -5.73 17.31 8.70
CA ALA A 209 -6.67 16.36 9.25
C ALA A 209 -7.30 16.86 10.56
N HIS A 210 -8.55 16.49 10.80
CA HIS A 210 -9.28 16.69 12.07
C HIS A 210 -9.40 18.15 12.54
N VAL A 211 -9.53 19.11 11.61
CA VAL A 211 -9.76 20.54 11.92
C VAL A 211 -11.23 20.95 11.72
N GLY A 212 -12.15 20.00 11.57
CA GLY A 212 -13.58 20.29 11.46
C GLY A 212 -14.06 20.68 10.05
N TYR A 213 -13.31 20.33 8.99
CA TYR A 213 -13.78 20.54 7.62
C TYR A 213 -14.89 19.54 7.31
N LEU A 214 -16.12 20.03 7.13
CA LEU A 214 -17.30 19.20 6.91
C LEU A 214 -17.08 18.16 5.80
N GLY A 215 -16.51 18.56 4.66
CA GLY A 215 -16.26 17.63 3.56
C GLY A 215 -15.20 16.56 3.87
N ASN A 216 -14.20 16.87 4.69
CA ASN A 216 -13.22 15.88 5.14
C ASN A 216 -13.87 14.88 6.11
N GLU A 217 -14.70 15.35 7.03
CA GLU A 217 -15.46 14.51 7.95
C GLU A 217 -16.47 13.63 7.21
N CYS A 218 -17.12 14.15 6.17
CA CYS A 218 -17.97 13.36 5.28
C CYS A 218 -17.17 12.24 4.58
N ALA A 219 -15.97 12.53 4.06
CA ALA A 219 -15.13 11.53 3.42
C ALA A 219 -14.69 10.44 4.42
N ASP A 220 -14.27 10.82 5.63
CA ASP A 220 -13.91 9.89 6.73
C ASP A 220 -15.09 9.02 7.19
N GLN A 221 -16.30 9.60 7.26
CA GLN A 221 -17.49 8.81 7.55
C GLN A 221 -17.79 7.81 6.42
N LEU A 222 -17.62 8.21 5.16
CA LEU A 222 -17.83 7.34 4.01
C LEU A 222 -16.82 6.19 3.96
N THR A 223 -15.56 6.38 4.37
CA THR A 223 -14.58 5.28 4.42
C THR A 223 -14.94 4.25 5.48
N LYS A 224 -15.40 4.70 6.66
CA LYS A 224 -15.90 3.81 7.73
C LYS A 224 -17.13 3.02 7.29
N GLU A 225 -18.05 3.66 6.59
CA GLU A 225 -19.20 2.97 6.00
C GLU A 225 -18.79 1.98 4.90
N ALA A 226 -17.80 2.33 4.07
CA ALA A 226 -17.29 1.44 3.03
C ALA A 226 -16.76 0.12 3.61
N ILE A 227 -16.07 0.16 4.76
CA ILE A 227 -15.53 -1.04 5.42
C ILE A 227 -16.64 -2.04 5.76
N THR A 228 -17.79 -1.57 6.21
CA THR A 228 -18.89 -2.44 6.67
C THR A 228 -19.87 -2.77 5.55
N LYS A 229 -20.27 -1.77 4.76
CA LYS A 229 -21.39 -1.85 3.80
C LYS A 229 -20.98 -1.63 2.34
N GLY A 230 -19.74 -1.19 2.08
CA GLY A 230 -19.29 -0.87 0.72
C GLY A 230 -19.10 -2.10 -0.15
N ASP A 231 -19.23 -1.87 -1.46
CA ASP A 231 -18.95 -2.91 -2.45
C ASP A 231 -17.46 -3.26 -2.47
N PRO A 232 -17.10 -4.56 -2.54
CA PRO A 232 -15.72 -4.99 -2.64
C PRO A 232 -15.03 -4.40 -3.87
N PHE A 233 -13.95 -3.65 -3.64
CA PHE A 233 -13.06 -3.16 -4.68
C PHE A 233 -11.77 -3.99 -4.67
N LEU A 234 -11.60 -4.82 -5.69
CA LEU A 234 -10.50 -5.78 -5.75
C LEU A 234 -9.20 -5.10 -6.16
N LEU A 235 -8.27 -5.00 -5.20
CA LEU A 235 -6.89 -4.63 -5.44
C LEU A 235 -5.95 -5.81 -5.18
N PRO A 236 -4.80 -5.87 -5.88
CA PRO A 236 -3.71 -6.74 -5.48
C PRO A 236 -3.27 -6.44 -4.05
N LYS A 237 -2.84 -7.48 -3.34
CA LYS A 237 -2.32 -7.37 -1.98
C LYS A 237 -0.90 -6.77 -1.99
N PRO A 238 -0.50 -6.02 -0.96
CA PRO A 238 0.85 -5.48 -0.88
C PRO A 238 1.93 -6.56 -0.83
N LEU A 239 3.12 -6.27 -1.38
CA LEU A 239 4.27 -7.19 -1.28
C LEU A 239 4.74 -7.41 0.18
N SER A 240 4.49 -6.47 1.08
CA SER A 240 4.71 -6.66 2.52
C SER A 240 3.80 -7.74 3.09
N TYR A 241 2.56 -7.82 2.59
CA TYR A 241 1.60 -8.86 2.99
C TYR A 241 2.01 -10.24 2.47
N LEU A 242 2.50 -10.35 1.22
CA LEU A 242 3.12 -11.58 0.71
C LEU A 242 4.21 -12.11 1.65
N LYS A 243 5.10 -11.21 2.11
CA LYS A 243 6.17 -11.59 3.05
C LYS A 243 5.61 -12.10 4.38
N SER A 244 4.54 -11.49 4.87
CA SER A 244 3.84 -11.92 6.08
C SER A 244 3.16 -13.29 5.89
N GLU A 245 2.47 -13.51 4.77
CA GLU A 245 1.81 -14.79 4.45
C GLU A 245 2.84 -15.93 4.34
N ILE A 246 3.94 -15.71 3.61
CA ILE A 246 5.03 -16.70 3.50
C ILE A 246 5.59 -17.04 4.89
N ARG A 247 5.82 -16.04 5.74
CA ARG A 247 6.31 -16.24 7.11
C ARG A 247 5.29 -17.00 7.95
N SER A 248 4.00 -16.67 7.84
CA SER A 248 2.93 -17.36 8.56
C SER A 248 2.86 -18.84 8.20
N VAL A 249 2.95 -19.18 6.90
CA VAL A 249 3.01 -20.57 6.44
C VAL A 249 4.25 -21.27 6.97
N ALA A 250 5.39 -20.57 7.08
CA ALA A 250 6.61 -21.16 7.60
C ALA A 250 6.59 -21.43 9.12
N LEU A 251 5.74 -20.72 9.86
CA LEU A 251 5.55 -20.90 11.31
C LEU A 251 4.52 -21.99 11.64
N SER A 252 3.62 -22.32 10.72
CA SER A 252 2.63 -23.40 10.88
C SER A 252 3.19 -24.81 10.61
N ILE A 253 4.50 -24.96 10.56
CA ILE A 253 5.24 -26.19 10.21
C ILE A 253 6.11 -26.59 11.39
#